data_AF-A0A258U6A0-F1
#
_entry.id   AF-A0A258U6A0-F1
#
_cell.length_a   1.000
_cell.length_b   1.000
_cell.length_c   1.000
_cell.angle_alpha   90.00
_cell.angle_beta   90.00
_cell.angle_gamma   90.00
#
_symmetry.space_group_name_H-M   'P 1'
#
loop_
_entity.id
_entity.type
_entity.pdbx_description
1 polymer ?
#
loop_
_entity_poly.entity_id
_entity_poly.type
_entity_poly.pdbx_seq_one_letter_code
_entity_poly.pdbx_strand_id
1 'polypeptide(L)' 'MLIWFVIVYLMISIGIGLMAATRVHNTKDYAVAGRHLPLPVVMATVFATWFGAEAVFGVSATFVK' A
#
# COMPACT_ATOMS: atom_id res chain seq x y z
N MET A 1 -1.22 9.47 22.03
CA MET A 1 -0.27 10.04 21.05
C MET A 1 -0.13 9.11 19.84
N LEU A 2 0.48 7.93 19.96
CA LEU A 2 0.64 6.97 18.83
C LEU A 2 -0.69 6.53 18.19
N ILE A 3 -1.70 6.21 19.01
CA ILE A 3 -3.01 5.73 18.53
C ILE A 3 -3.69 6.73 17.58
N TRP A 4 -3.47 8.03 17.81
CA TRP A 4 -4.04 9.08 16.97
C TRP A 4 -3.39 9.10 15.58
N PHE A 5 -2.07 8.90 15.49
CA PHE A 5 -1.38 8.75 14.21
C PHE A 5 -1.87 7.53 13.43
N VAL A 6 -2.11 6.40 14.11
CA VAL A 6 -2.67 5.19 13.48
C VAL A 6 -4.07 5.45 12.95
N ILE A 7 -4.94 6.08 13.75
CA ILE A 7 -6.32 6.41 13.33
C ILE A 7 -6.30 7.36 12.12
N VAL A 8 -5.48 8.41 12.15
CA VAL A 8 -5.34 9.35 11.03
C VAL A 8 -4.81 8.64 9.79
N TYR A 9 -3.81 7.79 9.92
CA TYR A 9 -3.26 7.01 8.81
C TYR A 9 -4.33 6.11 8.17
N LEU A 10 -5.10 5.38 8.99
CA LEU A 10 -6.18 4.53 8.49
C LEU A 10 -7.28 5.33 7.81
N MET A 11 -7.69 6.46 8.40
CA MET A 11 -8.69 7.35 7.80
C MET A 11 -8.24 7.85 6.42
N ILE A 12 -6.98 8.26 6.29
CA ILE A 12 -6.42 8.72 5.01
C ILE A 12 -6.38 7.56 4.00
N SER A 13 -5.86 6.40 4.38
CA SER A 13 -5.78 5.22 3.50
C SER A 13 -7.15 4.77 3.00
N ILE A 14 -8.15 4.72 3.90
CA ILE A 14 -9.54 4.39 3.54
C ILE A 14 -10.13 5.46 2.61
N GLY A 15 -9.91 6.74 2.91
CA GLY A 15 -10.36 7.85 2.06
C GLY A 15 -9.81 7.77 0.64
N ILE A 16 -8.50 7.50 0.50
CA ILE A 16 -7.87 7.30 -0.82
C ILE A 16 -8.48 6.09 -1.54
N GLY A 17 -8.70 4.98 -0.83
CA GLY A 17 -9.35 3.78 -1.38
C GLY A 17 -10.76 4.05 -1.90
N LEU A 18 -11.58 4.78 -1.15
CA LEU A 18 -12.94 5.17 -1.55
C LEU A 18 -12.92 6.10 -2.78
N MET A 19 -12.03 7.08 -2.81
CA MET A 19 -11.87 7.97 -3.97
C MET A 19 -11.40 7.21 -5.22
N ALA A 20 -10.50 6.23 -5.05
CA ALA A 20 -10.04 5.39 -6.14
C ALA A 20 -11.14 4.45 -6.64
N ALA A 21 -11.96 3.90 -5.75
CA ALA A 21 -13.08 3.02 -6.10
C ALA A 21 -14.09 3.72 -7.03
N THR A 22 -14.37 5.02 -6.81
CA THR A 22 -15.25 5.80 -7.69
C THR A 22 -14.71 5.95 -9.12
N ARG A 23 -13.42 5.70 -9.36
CA ARG A 23 -12.81 5.78 -10.70
C ARG A 23 -12.74 4.43 -11.43
N VAL A 24 -13.10 3.32 -10.78
CA VAL A 24 -13.07 1.99 -11.37
C VAL A 24 -14.40 1.71 -12.08
N HIS A 25 -14.38 1.69 -13.40
CA HIS A 25 -15.59 1.48 -14.21
C HIS A 25 -15.63 0.12 -14.91
N ASN A 26 -14.50 -0.58 -15.01
CA ASN A 26 -14.39 -1.86 -15.71
C ASN A 26 -13.40 -2.81 -15.01
N THR A 27 -13.54 -4.12 -15.25
CA THR A 27 -12.66 -5.16 -14.67
C THR A 27 -11.19 -4.96 -15.04
N LYS A 28 -10.92 -4.41 -16.23
CA LYS A 28 -9.56 -4.11 -16.69
C LYS A 28 -8.93 -2.94 -15.90
N ASP A 29 -9.73 -1.96 -15.48
CA ASP A 29 -9.27 -0.86 -14.64
C ASP A 29 -9.06 -1.31 -13.20
N TYR A 30 -9.89 -2.23 -12.71
CA TYR A 30 -9.69 -2.84 -11.39
C TYR A 30 -8.42 -3.69 -11.33
N ALA A 31 -8.19 -4.57 -12.31
CA ALA A 31 -7.11 -5.55 -12.28
C ALA A 31 -5.74 -4.98 -12.65
N VAL A 32 -5.67 -4.03 -13.59
CA VAL A 32 -4.38 -3.50 -14.10
C VAL A 32 -4.33 -1.98 -14.19
N ALA A 33 -5.26 -1.26 -13.54
CA ALA A 33 -5.33 0.22 -13.57
C ALA A 33 -5.23 0.78 -15.00
N GLY A 34 -5.85 0.08 -15.95
CA GLY A 34 -5.84 0.46 -17.37
C GLY A 34 -4.48 0.35 -18.06
N ARG A 35 -3.43 -0.20 -17.43
CA ARG A 35 -2.04 -0.27 -17.94
C ARG A 35 -1.34 1.09 -18.13
N HIS A 36 -1.85 2.14 -17.50
CA HIS A 36 -1.32 3.50 -17.61
C HIS A 36 -0.41 3.91 -16.44
N LEU A 37 -0.15 3.01 -15.48
CA LEU A 37 0.70 3.32 -14.34
C LEU A 37 2.18 3.37 -14.76
N PRO A 38 2.93 4.42 -14.37
CA PRO A 38 4.34 4.54 -14.70
C PRO A 38 5.18 3.52 -13.92
N LEU A 39 6.29 3.06 -14.51
CA LEU A 39 7.17 2.03 -13.93
C LEU A 39 7.57 2.27 -12.45
N PRO A 40 7.90 3.49 -11.99
CA PRO A 40 8.24 3.73 -10.59
C PRO A 40 7.11 3.37 -9.62
N VAL A 41 5.86 3.62 -10.01
CA VAL A 41 4.68 3.28 -9.18
C VAL A 41 4.51 1.78 -9.11
N VAL A 42 4.67 1.08 -10.23
CA VAL A 42 4.63 -0.39 -10.27
C VAL A 42 5.72 -0.97 -9.37
N MET A 43 6.95 -0.49 -9.49
CA MET A 43 8.06 -0.94 -8.63
C MET A 43 7.77 -0.70 -7.14
N ALA A 44 7.26 0.48 -6.77
CA ALA A 44 6.90 0.78 -5.39
C ALA A 44 5.79 -0.15 -4.86
N THR A 45 4.77 -0.46 -5.66
CA THR A 45 3.68 -1.38 -5.26
C THR A 45 4.15 -2.83 -5.10
N VAL A 46 5.03 -3.31 -5.99
CA VAL A 46 5.63 -4.64 -5.90
C VAL A 46 6.52 -4.72 -4.66
N PHE A 47 7.35 -3.71 -4.43
CA PHE A 47 8.19 -3.62 -3.24
C PHE A 47 7.33 -3.61 -1.96
N ALA A 48 6.29 -2.79 -1.90
CA ALA A 48 5.38 -2.72 -0.76
C ALA A 48 4.65 -4.05 -0.49
N THR A 49 4.35 -4.84 -1.52
CA THR A 49 3.73 -6.17 -1.36
C THR A 49 4.73 -7.20 -0.83
N TRP A 50 6.00 -7.08 -1.20
CA TRP A 50 7.05 -7.99 -0.77
C TRP A 50 7.53 -7.70 0.66
N PHE A 51 7.67 -6.42 1.03
CA PHE A 51 8.17 -6.00 2.34
C PHE A 51 7.01 -5.87 3.35
N GLY A 52 6.51 -7.01 3.80
CA GLY A 52 5.51 -7.10 4.86
C GLY A 52 6.08 -6.84 6.26
N ALA A 53 5.18 -6.78 7.24
CA ALA A 53 5.54 -6.64 8.66
C ALA A 53 6.54 -7.72 9.12
N GLU A 54 6.40 -8.94 8.59
CA GLU A 54 7.30 -10.06 8.87
C GLU A 54 8.76 -9.79 8.46
N ALA A 55 9.01 -9.16 7.31
CA ALA A 55 10.34 -8.84 6.86
C ALA A 55 10.97 -7.75 7.74
N VAL A 56 10.16 -6.76 8.13
CA VAL A 56 10.60 -5.66 9.00
C VAL A 56 10.93 -6.16 10.40
N PHE A 57 10.04 -6.94 11.03
CA PHE A 57 10.25 -7.46 12.38
C PHE A 57 11.29 -8.60 12.42
N GLY A 58 11.32 -9.47 11.41
CA GLY A 58 12.21 -10.64 11.35
C GLY A 58 13.67 -10.29 11.07
N VAL A 59 13.93 -9.31 10.19
CA VAL A 59 15.29 -8.83 9.93
C VAL A 59 15.84 -8.11 11.17
N SER A 60 15.05 -7.26 11.83
CA SER A 60 15.47 -6.61 13.08
C SER A 60 15.82 -7.59 14.20
N ALA A 61 15.13 -8.72 14.31
CA ALA A 61 15.43 -9.74 15.32
C ALA A 61 16.81 -10.41 15.12
N THR A 62 17.34 -10.42 13.90
CA THR A 62 18.66 -11.01 13.60
C THR A 62 19.81 -10.05 13.91
N PHE A 63 19.51 -8.74 13.98
CA PHE A 63 20.48 -7.68 14.32
C PHE A 63 20.53 -7.35 15.82
N VAL A 64 19.61 -7.89 16.62
CA VAL A 64 19.71 -7.86 18.09
C VAL A 64 20.48 -9.11 18.54
N LYS A 65 21.79 -9.09 18.33
CA LYS A 65 22.73 -10.01 18.95
C LYS A 65 23.98 -9.26 19.37
#